data_AF-A0A7Z7YSY7-F1
#
_entry.id   AF-A0A7Z7YSY7-F1
#
_cell.length_a   1.000
_cell.length_b   1.000
_cell.length_c   1.000
_cell.angle_alpha   90.00
_cell.angle_beta   90.00
_cell.angle_gamma   90.00
#
_symmetry.space_group_name_H-M   'P 1'
#
loop_
_entity.id
_entity.type
_entity.pdbx_description
1 polymer ?
#
loop_
_entity_poly.entity_id
_entity_poly.type
_entity_poly.pdbx_seq_one_letter_code
_entity_poly.pdbx_strand_id
1 'polypeptide(L)'
;QFTRYPITEDGDKDHVKGFINVKEFLTEYASGKPIKIANYIHELPMISETTRISDALVRMQREHVHISLIIDEYDGTAGIITMEDILEEIVGEIRYEFDDDEINDIVKLDDHTYQINGRVLLDDLNEKFGIEFEDSEDIDTIGGWLQSQNTNLQKDDFVDTEYDRWTITEIDNHQIIWVNLNYEFNSGRPSVNEEQEDDERD
;
A
#
# COMPACT_ATOMS: atom_id res chain seq x y z
N GLN A 1 -2.06 -14.12 -5.52
CA GLN A 1 -1.40 -15.45 -5.61
C GLN A 1 -0.23 -15.36 -6.59
N PHE A 2 0.98 -15.80 -6.22
CA PHE A 2 2.19 -15.64 -7.05
C PHE A 2 2.14 -16.44 -8.35
N THR A 3 2.74 -15.90 -9.42
CA THR A 3 2.74 -16.52 -10.77
C THR A 3 4.11 -16.99 -11.23
N ARG A 4 5.18 -16.55 -10.56
CA ARG A 4 6.58 -16.82 -10.92
C ARG A 4 7.34 -17.29 -9.68
N TYR A 5 8.07 -18.40 -9.82
CA TYR A 5 8.79 -19.05 -8.71
C TYR A 5 10.26 -19.26 -9.09
N PRO A 6 11.21 -18.64 -8.39
CA PRO A 6 12.63 -18.92 -8.57
C PRO A 6 12.96 -20.38 -8.28
N ILE A 7 13.90 -20.95 -9.04
CA ILE A 7 14.35 -22.34 -8.89
C ILE A 7 15.82 -22.32 -8.48
N THR A 8 16.13 -22.98 -7.37
CA THR A 8 17.49 -23.09 -6.83
C THR A 8 18.09 -24.47 -7.09
N GLU A 9 19.41 -24.55 -7.12
CA GLU A 9 20.15 -25.81 -7.08
C GLU A 9 20.26 -26.31 -5.64
N ASP A 10 19.81 -27.54 -5.39
CA ASP A 10 19.91 -28.21 -4.08
C ASP A 10 19.41 -27.40 -2.86
N GLY A 11 18.50 -26.45 -3.09
CA GLY A 11 17.96 -25.57 -2.06
C GLY A 11 18.87 -24.41 -1.66
N ASP A 12 20.00 -24.23 -2.34
CA ASP A 12 20.91 -23.13 -2.12
C ASP A 12 20.38 -21.84 -2.76
N LYS A 13 20.12 -20.84 -1.92
CA LYS A 13 19.52 -19.57 -2.33
C LYS A 13 20.45 -18.74 -3.19
N ASP A 14 21.76 -18.96 -3.08
CA ASP A 14 22.76 -18.24 -3.88
C ASP A 14 22.94 -18.86 -5.27
N HIS A 15 22.43 -20.07 -5.49
CA HIS A 15 22.50 -20.78 -6.77
C HIS A 15 21.14 -20.85 -7.46
N VAL A 16 20.65 -19.69 -7.91
CA VAL A 16 19.40 -19.60 -8.68
C VAL A 16 19.63 -19.99 -10.14
N LYS A 17 18.87 -20.99 -10.63
CA LYS A 17 18.92 -21.49 -12.01
C LYS A 17 18.00 -20.75 -12.96
N GLY A 18 17.03 -20.01 -12.44
CA GLY A 18 16.01 -19.33 -13.23
C GLY A 18 14.69 -19.25 -12.47
N PHE A 19 13.58 -19.13 -13.20
CA PHE A 19 12.25 -19.15 -12.63
C PHE A 19 11.26 -19.96 -13.48
N ILE A 20 10.19 -20.44 -12.85
CA ILE A 20 9.06 -21.08 -13.53
C ILE A 20 7.87 -20.14 -13.53
N ASN A 21 7.23 -19.99 -14.69
CA ASN A 21 5.90 -19.40 -14.81
C ASN A 21 4.83 -20.50 -14.59
N VAL A 22 4.06 -20.39 -13.50
CA VAL A 22 3.08 -21.42 -13.13
C VAL A 22 1.94 -21.52 -14.14
N LYS A 23 1.53 -20.41 -14.77
CA LYS A 23 0.46 -20.43 -15.78
C LYS A 23 0.88 -21.23 -17.01
N GLU A 24 2.11 -21.04 -17.46
CA GLU A 24 2.68 -21.79 -18.57
C GLU A 24 2.81 -23.28 -18.23
N PHE A 25 3.37 -23.58 -17.06
CA PHE A 25 3.53 -24.96 -16.59
C PHE A 25 2.19 -25.69 -16.46
N LEU A 26 1.18 -25.07 -15.85
CA LEU A 26 -0.15 -25.67 -15.66
C LEU A 26 -0.88 -25.89 -16.98
N THR A 27 -0.72 -24.98 -17.95
CA THR A 27 -1.34 -25.11 -19.28
C THR A 27 -0.84 -26.36 -20.00
N GLU A 28 0.47 -26.60 -19.97
CA GLU A 28 1.04 -27.80 -20.58
C GLU A 28 0.74 -29.06 -19.75
N TYR A 29 0.64 -28.95 -18.42
CA TYR A 29 0.26 -30.08 -17.55
C TYR A 29 -1.16 -30.56 -17.87
N ALA A 30 -2.09 -29.63 -18.04
CA ALA A 30 -3.46 -29.93 -18.42
C ALA A 30 -3.57 -30.58 -19.81
N SER A 31 -2.57 -30.41 -20.69
CA SER A 31 -2.54 -31.03 -22.03
C SER A 31 -2.29 -32.54 -22.02
N GLY A 32 -1.89 -33.12 -20.86
CA GLY A 32 -1.64 -34.55 -20.70
C GLY A 32 -0.33 -35.05 -21.32
N LYS A 33 0.53 -34.14 -21.79
CA LYS A 33 1.86 -34.49 -22.31
C LYS A 33 2.86 -34.71 -21.17
N PRO A 34 3.87 -35.59 -21.37
CA PRO A 34 4.96 -35.73 -20.40
C PRO A 34 5.77 -34.42 -20.30
N ILE A 35 5.80 -33.85 -19.09
CA ILE A 35 6.52 -32.61 -18.80
C ILE A 35 7.93 -32.90 -18.29
N LYS A 36 8.90 -32.18 -18.84
CA LYS A 36 10.24 -32.03 -18.25
C LYS A 36 10.34 -30.62 -17.68
N ILE A 37 10.37 -30.50 -16.35
CA ILE A 37 10.41 -29.20 -15.63
C ILE A 37 11.55 -28.31 -16.15
N ALA A 38 12.71 -28.89 -16.46
CA ALA A 38 13.86 -28.17 -17.01
C ALA A 38 13.57 -27.36 -18.28
N ASN A 39 12.54 -27.73 -19.07
CA ASN A 39 12.16 -27.00 -20.27
C ASN A 39 11.35 -25.73 -19.99
N TYR A 40 10.89 -25.54 -18.75
CA TYR A 40 10.05 -24.42 -18.30
C TYR A 40 10.80 -23.50 -17.32
N ILE A 41 12.10 -23.75 -17.13
CA ILE A 41 12.96 -22.85 -16.37
C ILE A 41 13.40 -21.76 -17.33
N HIS A 42 12.89 -20.56 -17.10
CA HIS A 42 13.29 -19.35 -17.81
C HIS A 42 14.48 -18.70 -17.13
N GLU A 43 15.29 -18.01 -17.91
CA GLU A 43 16.37 -17.18 -17.38
C GLU A 43 15.81 -16.12 -16.44
N LEU A 44 16.48 -15.90 -15.31
CA LEU A 44 16.12 -14.88 -14.34
C LEU A 44 17.19 -13.77 -14.38
N PRO A 45 16.92 -12.62 -15.01
CA PRO A 45 17.91 -11.56 -15.11
C PRO A 45 18.33 -11.03 -13.75
N MET A 46 19.61 -10.71 -13.61
CA MET A 46 20.21 -10.22 -12.37
C MET A 46 20.39 -8.71 -12.40
N ILE A 47 20.04 -8.04 -11.30
CA ILE A 47 20.19 -6.60 -11.08
C ILE A 47 20.97 -6.41 -9.76
N SER A 48 21.95 -5.50 -9.74
CA SER A 48 22.68 -5.20 -8.49
C SER A 48 21.79 -4.45 -7.50
N GLU A 49 21.90 -4.74 -6.21
CA GLU A 49 21.20 -4.02 -5.13
C GLU A 49 21.47 -2.51 -5.12
N THR A 50 22.60 -2.08 -5.68
CA THR A 50 22.98 -0.67 -5.81
C THR A 50 22.33 0.03 -7.01
N THR A 51 21.60 -0.71 -7.85
CA THR A 51 20.92 -0.17 -9.03
C THR A 51 19.73 0.66 -8.59
N ARG A 52 19.61 1.89 -9.12
CA ARG A 52 18.43 2.71 -8.86
C ARG A 52 17.17 2.04 -9.41
N ILE A 53 16.09 2.15 -8.67
CA ILE A 53 14.80 1.52 -9.01
C ILE A 53 14.28 1.94 -10.40
N SER A 54 14.48 3.18 -10.81
CA SER A 54 14.14 3.67 -12.15
C SER A 54 14.97 3.05 -13.27
N ASP A 55 16.26 2.81 -13.03
CA ASP A 55 17.15 2.13 -13.97
C ASP A 55 16.79 0.63 -14.07
N ALA A 56 16.42 0.02 -12.95
CA ALA A 56 15.91 -1.36 -12.90
C ALA A 56 14.61 -1.51 -13.73
N LEU A 57 13.65 -0.59 -13.57
CA LEU A 57 12.41 -0.59 -14.37
C LEU A 57 12.68 -0.54 -15.87
N VAL A 58 13.52 0.41 -16.31
CA VAL A 58 13.88 0.56 -17.73
C VAL A 58 14.54 -0.69 -18.27
N ARG A 59 15.39 -1.35 -17.47
CA ARG A 59 16.03 -2.60 -17.87
C ARG A 59 15.02 -3.74 -18.00
N MET A 60 14.17 -3.94 -16.99
CA MET A 60 13.14 -4.98 -17.01
C MET A 60 12.16 -4.79 -18.19
N GLN A 61 11.81 -3.55 -18.52
CA GLN A 61 10.98 -3.23 -19.70
C GLN A 61 11.67 -3.59 -21.01
N ARG A 62 12.96 -3.31 -21.14
CA ARG A 62 13.76 -3.63 -22.35
C ARG A 62 13.95 -5.13 -22.53
N GLU A 63 14.15 -5.86 -21.43
CA GLU A 63 14.34 -7.32 -21.43
C GLU A 63 13.01 -8.08 -21.48
N HIS A 64 11.87 -7.38 -21.42
CA HIS A 64 10.52 -7.97 -21.38
C HIS A 64 10.34 -8.99 -20.24
N VAL A 65 10.91 -8.68 -19.06
CA VAL A 65 10.82 -9.50 -17.86
C VAL A 65 10.06 -8.78 -16.76
N HIS A 66 9.34 -9.55 -15.95
CA HIS A 66 8.51 -9.04 -14.83
C HIS A 66 9.11 -9.40 -13.46
N ILE A 67 10.18 -10.18 -13.43
CA ILE A 67 10.86 -10.59 -12.21
C ILE A 67 12.36 -10.60 -12.47
N SER A 68 13.14 -10.15 -11.50
CA SER A 68 14.60 -10.16 -11.54
C SER A 68 15.18 -10.56 -10.19
N LEU A 69 16.36 -11.18 -10.23
CA LEU A 69 17.15 -11.51 -9.05
C LEU A 69 17.96 -10.27 -8.64
N ILE A 70 17.95 -9.95 -7.36
CA ILE A 70 18.83 -8.92 -6.80
C ILE A 70 20.08 -9.58 -6.25
N ILE A 71 21.24 -9.14 -6.74
CA ILE A 71 22.55 -9.60 -6.29
C ILE A 71 23.23 -8.53 -5.42
N ASP A 72 23.87 -8.98 -4.35
CA ASP A 72 24.68 -8.14 -3.47
C ASP A 72 26.11 -7.93 -4.01
N GLU A 73 26.95 -7.23 -3.26
CA GLU A 73 28.34 -6.95 -3.59
C GLU A 73 29.29 -8.17 -3.55
N TYR A 74 28.82 -9.29 -3.00
CA TYR A 74 29.56 -10.55 -2.85
C TYR A 74 29.07 -11.64 -3.82
N ASP A 75 28.32 -11.27 -4.87
CA ASP A 75 27.61 -12.18 -5.79
C ASP A 75 26.60 -13.11 -5.08
N GLY A 76 26.18 -12.76 -3.87
CA GLY A 76 25.12 -13.44 -3.12
C GLY A 76 23.73 -12.97 -3.57
N THR A 77 22.71 -13.77 -3.25
CA THR A 77 21.32 -13.38 -3.52
C THR A 77 20.80 -12.50 -2.39
N ALA A 78 20.62 -11.21 -2.67
CA ALA A 78 19.98 -10.27 -1.76
C ALA A 78 18.45 -10.46 -1.74
N GLY A 79 17.86 -10.82 -2.89
CA GLY A 79 16.42 -11.03 -2.99
C GLY A 79 15.89 -11.11 -4.42
N ILE A 80 14.61 -10.83 -4.59
CA ILE A 80 13.94 -10.70 -5.88
C ILE A 80 13.18 -9.38 -5.93
N ILE A 81 13.00 -8.85 -7.13
CA ILE A 81 12.16 -7.69 -7.39
C ILE A 81 11.19 -7.99 -8.53
N THR A 82 9.98 -7.44 -8.45
CA THR A 82 9.02 -7.50 -9.55
C THR A 82 8.83 -6.13 -10.20
N MET A 83 8.39 -6.13 -11.46
CA MET A 83 8.10 -4.87 -12.15
C MET A 83 6.91 -4.15 -11.49
N GLU A 84 5.97 -4.93 -10.97
CA GLU A 84 4.79 -4.48 -10.26
C GLU A 84 5.17 -3.69 -9.00
N ASP A 85 6.07 -4.22 -8.15
CA ASP A 85 6.55 -3.52 -6.95
C ASP A 85 7.25 -2.19 -7.30
N ILE A 86 8.05 -2.18 -8.39
CA ILE A 86 8.73 -0.96 -8.84
C ILE A 86 7.73 0.11 -9.29
N LEU A 87 6.66 -0.31 -9.99
CA LEU A 87 5.64 0.63 -10.45
C LEU A 87 4.84 1.20 -9.27
N GLU A 88 4.54 0.38 -8.28
CA GLU A 88 3.87 0.80 -7.03
C GLU A 88 4.69 1.85 -6.27
N GLU A 89 6.01 1.66 -6.14
CA GLU A 89 6.89 2.66 -5.48
C GLU A 89 6.95 4.00 -6.23
N ILE A 90 6.70 4.01 -7.55
CA ILE A 90 6.75 5.24 -8.37
C ILE A 90 5.36 5.91 -8.44
N VAL A 91 4.29 5.13 -8.53
CA VAL A 91 2.93 5.60 -8.83
C VAL A 91 2.05 5.68 -7.57
N GLY A 92 2.39 4.94 -6.51
CA GLY A 92 1.48 4.57 -5.42
C GLY A 92 0.61 3.38 -5.80
N GLU A 93 -0.38 3.03 -4.97
CA GLU A 93 -1.31 1.94 -5.24
C GLU A 93 -2.01 2.12 -6.60
N ILE A 94 -1.73 1.23 -7.55
CA ILE A 94 -2.31 1.27 -8.91
C ILE A 94 -3.73 0.71 -8.85
N ARG A 95 -4.70 1.59 -8.67
CA ARG A 95 -6.12 1.24 -8.67
C ARG A 95 -6.57 0.82 -10.07
N TYR A 96 -7.02 -0.42 -10.24
CA TYR A 96 -7.67 -0.82 -11.48
C TYR A 96 -9.15 -0.39 -11.46
N GLU A 97 -9.69 -0.01 -12.61
CA GLU A 97 -11.10 0.40 -12.79
C GLU A 97 -12.13 -0.71 -12.44
N PHE A 98 -11.67 -1.91 -12.10
CA PHE A 98 -12.48 -3.11 -11.80
C PHE A 98 -12.14 -3.76 -10.44
N ASP A 99 -11.32 -3.11 -9.60
CA ASP A 99 -11.05 -3.60 -8.25
C ASP A 99 -12.22 -3.24 -7.31
N ASP A 100 -13.35 -3.93 -7.48
CA ASP A 100 -14.50 -3.86 -6.56
C ASP A 100 -14.23 -4.62 -5.23
N ASP A 101 -13.12 -5.38 -5.15
CA ASP A 101 -12.76 -6.23 -4.01
C ASP A 101 -11.74 -5.57 -3.06
N GLU A 102 -11.19 -4.40 -3.39
CA GLU A 102 -10.44 -3.57 -2.43
C GLU A 102 -11.43 -2.76 -1.59
N ILE A 103 -11.46 -3.03 -0.28
CA ILE A 103 -12.23 -2.20 0.64
C ILE A 103 -11.58 -0.82 0.61
N ASN A 104 -12.26 0.13 -0.05
CA ASN A 104 -11.84 1.53 -0.08
C ASN A 104 -11.51 1.99 1.34
N ASP A 105 -10.30 2.50 1.54
CA ASP A 105 -9.87 2.95 2.87
C ASP A 105 -10.64 4.19 3.36
N ILE A 106 -11.38 4.87 2.48
CA ILE A 106 -12.35 5.92 2.83
C ILE A 106 -13.63 5.70 2.03
N VAL A 107 -14.69 5.24 2.69
CA VAL A 107 -16.03 5.03 2.13
C VAL A 107 -16.98 6.13 2.61
N LYS A 108 -17.59 6.88 1.68
CA LYS A 108 -18.67 7.81 2.03
C LYS A 108 -19.96 7.02 2.32
N LEU A 109 -20.49 7.14 3.53
CA LEU A 109 -21.74 6.49 3.95
C LEU A 109 -22.96 7.39 3.69
N ASP A 110 -22.81 8.69 3.96
CA ASP A 110 -23.79 9.74 3.67
C ASP A 110 -23.10 11.10 3.48
N ASP A 111 -23.87 12.19 3.38
CA ASP A 111 -23.33 13.52 3.09
C ASP A 111 -22.27 14.02 4.08
N HIS A 112 -22.36 13.59 5.35
CA HIS A 112 -21.47 14.03 6.43
C HIS A 112 -20.75 12.88 7.14
N THR A 113 -20.96 11.63 6.72
CA THR A 113 -20.39 10.46 7.38
C THR A 113 -19.50 9.66 6.44
N TYR A 114 -18.28 9.39 6.88
CA TYR A 114 -17.29 8.60 6.16
C TYR A 114 -16.78 7.47 7.05
N GLN A 115 -16.75 6.24 6.54
CA GLN A 115 -16.04 5.14 7.17
C GLN A 115 -14.61 5.12 6.65
N ILE A 116 -13.64 5.15 7.56
CA ILE A 116 -12.22 5.33 7.28
C ILE A 116 -11.43 4.21 7.94
N ASN A 117 -10.50 3.61 7.19
CA ASN A 117 -9.59 2.61 7.72
C ASN A 117 -8.57 3.28 8.65
N GLY A 118 -8.25 2.65 9.78
CA GLY A 118 -7.31 3.18 10.75
C GLY A 118 -5.90 3.44 10.20
N ARG A 119 -5.54 2.80 9.07
CA ARG A 119 -4.24 2.97 8.41
C ARG A 119 -4.11 4.22 7.54
N VAL A 120 -5.21 4.92 7.26
CA VAL A 120 -5.20 6.12 6.40
C VAL A 120 -4.28 7.18 7.00
N LEU A 121 -3.46 7.80 6.15
CA LEU A 121 -2.52 8.82 6.55
C LEU A 121 -3.23 10.12 6.94
N LEU A 122 -2.69 10.83 7.92
CA LEU A 122 -3.21 12.13 8.34
C LEU A 122 -3.15 13.15 7.21
N ASP A 123 -2.07 13.13 6.42
CA ASP A 123 -1.88 14.01 5.25
C ASP A 123 -2.98 13.81 4.20
N ASP A 124 -3.39 12.56 3.93
CA ASP A 124 -4.48 12.26 2.99
C ASP A 124 -5.83 12.81 3.48
N LEU A 125 -6.07 12.76 4.80
CA LEU A 125 -7.28 13.31 5.41
C LEU A 125 -7.25 14.84 5.43
N ASN A 126 -6.07 15.43 5.62
CA ASN A 126 -5.88 16.87 5.49
C ASN A 126 -6.16 17.34 4.06
N GLU A 127 -5.57 16.71 3.05
CA GLU A 127 -5.78 17.08 1.65
C GLU A 127 -7.25 16.92 1.23
N LYS A 128 -7.91 15.84 1.67
CA LYS A 128 -9.28 15.51 1.27
C LYS A 128 -10.35 16.32 2.00
N PHE A 129 -10.15 16.59 3.29
CA PHE A 129 -11.18 17.16 4.17
C PHE A 129 -10.78 18.50 4.80
N GLY A 130 -9.55 18.97 4.60
CA GLY A 130 -9.04 20.18 5.27
C GLY A 130 -8.93 20.02 6.79
N ILE A 131 -8.77 18.79 7.28
CA ILE A 131 -8.67 18.49 8.70
C ILE A 131 -7.21 18.60 9.14
N GLU A 132 -6.95 19.49 10.10
CA GLU A 132 -5.66 19.57 10.78
C GLU A 132 -5.68 18.68 12.04
N PHE A 133 -4.57 18.01 12.29
CA PHE A 133 -4.42 17.09 13.42
C PHE A 133 -3.40 17.67 14.40
N GLU A 134 -3.87 18.08 15.57
CA GLU A 134 -3.00 18.59 16.63
C GLU A 134 -2.16 17.46 17.25
N ASP A 135 -0.97 17.80 17.75
CA ASP A 135 -0.04 16.89 18.44
C ASP A 135 0.31 15.62 17.63
N SER A 136 0.43 15.73 16.30
CA SER A 136 0.66 14.61 15.37
C SER A 136 2.10 14.50 14.82
N GLU A 137 3.07 15.21 15.39
CA GLU A 137 4.44 15.36 14.85
C GLU A 137 5.18 14.03 14.59
N ASP A 138 4.90 13.00 15.40
CA ASP A 138 5.48 11.65 15.30
C ASP A 138 4.41 10.58 14.95
N ILE A 139 3.28 10.98 14.35
CA ILE A 139 2.12 10.10 14.10
C ILE A 139 1.65 10.23 12.66
N ASP A 140 1.72 9.12 11.91
CA ASP A 140 1.39 9.15 10.48
C ASP A 140 -0.08 8.82 10.16
N THR A 141 -0.77 8.04 11.01
CA THR A 141 -2.08 7.44 10.68
C THR A 141 -3.20 7.90 11.60
N ILE A 142 -4.44 7.89 11.09
CA ILE A 142 -5.63 8.24 11.88
C ILE A 142 -5.85 7.33 13.09
N GLY A 143 -5.59 6.03 12.94
CA GLY A 143 -5.67 5.07 14.05
C GLY A 143 -4.66 5.36 15.15
N GLY A 144 -3.42 5.73 14.76
CA GLY A 144 -2.39 6.16 15.69
C GLY A 144 -2.75 7.46 16.41
N TRP A 145 -3.28 8.43 15.67
CA TRP A 145 -3.67 9.73 16.23
C TRP A 145 -4.83 9.59 17.21
N LEU A 146 -5.88 8.82 16.89
CA LEU A 146 -6.98 8.57 17.83
C LEU A 146 -6.49 7.90 19.13
N GLN A 147 -5.53 6.99 19.05
CA GLN A 147 -4.94 6.35 20.23
C GLN A 147 -4.07 7.30 21.07
N SER A 148 -3.42 8.29 20.45
CA SER A 148 -2.66 9.29 21.19
C SER A 148 -3.57 10.24 21.97
N GLN A 149 -4.75 10.57 21.42
CA GLN A 149 -5.77 11.36 22.10
C GLN A 149 -6.38 10.63 23.31
N ASN A 150 -6.61 9.32 23.20
CA ASN A 150 -7.07 8.50 24.32
C ASN A 150 -6.60 7.05 24.19
N THR A 151 -5.71 6.64 25.08
CA THR A 151 -5.08 5.31 25.05
C THR A 151 -6.02 4.16 25.40
N ASN A 152 -7.22 4.44 25.94
CA ASN A 152 -8.19 3.42 26.39
C ASN A 152 -9.46 3.36 25.51
N LEU A 153 -9.41 3.83 24.26
CA LEU A 153 -10.55 3.78 23.34
C LEU A 153 -11.00 2.33 23.09
N GLN A 154 -12.31 2.14 23.14
CA GLN A 154 -13.00 0.90 22.80
C GLN A 154 -13.91 1.11 21.59
N LYS A 155 -14.46 0.01 21.08
CA LYS A 155 -15.53 0.10 20.08
C LYS A 155 -16.70 0.93 20.63
N ASP A 156 -17.27 1.76 19.77
CA ASP A 156 -18.35 2.72 20.02
C ASP A 156 -17.95 3.93 20.88
N ASP A 157 -16.69 4.04 21.33
CA ASP A 157 -16.14 5.29 21.88
C ASP A 157 -15.91 6.31 20.74
N PHE A 158 -15.72 7.58 21.14
CA PHE A 158 -15.45 8.66 20.19
C PHE A 158 -14.42 9.66 20.70
N VAL A 159 -13.80 10.36 19.75
CA VAL A 159 -12.95 11.53 19.96
C VAL A 159 -13.59 12.71 19.21
N ASP A 160 -13.81 13.82 19.91
CA ASP A 160 -14.30 15.06 19.32
C ASP A 160 -13.13 16.02 19.06
N THR A 161 -13.16 16.66 17.90
CA THR A 161 -12.35 17.86 17.60
C THR A 161 -13.27 19.08 17.56
N GLU A 162 -12.72 20.25 17.25
CA GLU A 162 -13.49 21.50 17.09
C GLU A 162 -14.65 21.35 16.10
N TYR A 163 -14.40 20.66 14.99
CA TYR A 163 -15.37 20.52 13.89
C TYR A 163 -15.98 19.12 13.82
N ASP A 164 -15.22 18.08 14.12
CA ASP A 164 -15.56 16.71 13.72
C ASP A 164 -15.74 15.77 14.92
N ARG A 165 -16.45 14.67 14.68
CA ARG A 165 -16.53 13.53 15.60
C ARG A 165 -15.98 12.27 14.94
N TRP A 166 -15.08 11.59 15.64
CA TRP A 166 -14.48 10.33 15.22
C TRP A 166 -14.97 9.19 16.10
N THR A 167 -15.80 8.29 15.58
CA THR A 167 -16.38 7.16 16.33
C THR A 167 -15.73 5.85 15.94
N ILE A 168 -15.20 5.11 16.91
CA ILE A 168 -14.45 3.88 16.65
C ILE A 168 -15.46 2.76 16.38
N THR A 169 -15.39 2.15 15.20
CA THR A 169 -16.35 1.09 14.80
C THR A 169 -15.76 -0.32 14.91
N GLU A 170 -14.44 -0.44 14.78
CA GLU A 170 -13.73 -1.72 14.93
C GLU A 170 -12.33 -1.55 15.50
N ILE A 171 -11.98 -2.44 16.43
CA ILE A 171 -10.64 -2.57 17.03
C ILE A 171 -10.25 -4.05 16.95
N ASP A 172 -9.02 -4.32 16.54
CA ASP A 172 -8.40 -5.64 16.64
C ASP A 172 -7.01 -5.53 17.29
N ASN A 173 -6.71 -6.40 18.27
CA ASN A 173 -5.41 -6.44 18.96
C ASN A 173 -4.84 -5.08 19.42
N HIS A 174 -5.69 -4.18 19.93
CA HIS A 174 -5.36 -2.79 20.32
C HIS A 174 -5.06 -1.85 19.16
N GLN A 175 -5.28 -2.24 17.90
CA GLN A 175 -5.25 -1.37 16.74
C GLN A 175 -6.66 -0.96 16.34
N ILE A 176 -6.89 0.32 16.08
CA ILE A 176 -8.14 0.81 15.50
C ILE A 176 -8.13 0.43 14.02
N ILE A 177 -9.12 -0.36 13.59
CA ILE A 177 -9.22 -0.84 12.20
C ILE A 177 -10.18 0.04 11.40
N TRP A 178 -11.31 0.42 11.98
CA TRP A 178 -12.30 1.26 11.32
C TRP A 178 -12.79 2.37 12.26
N VAL A 179 -12.88 3.58 11.71
CA VAL A 179 -13.42 4.77 12.36
C VAL A 179 -14.44 5.43 11.44
N ASN A 180 -15.55 5.89 12.02
CA ASN A 180 -16.48 6.76 11.33
C ASN A 180 -16.14 8.22 11.64
N LEU A 181 -15.84 9.00 10.62
CA LEU A 181 -15.80 10.46 10.66
C LEU A 181 -17.22 10.99 10.43
N ASN A 182 -17.76 11.70 11.41
CA ASN A 182 -18.85 12.64 11.21
C ASN A 182 -18.25 14.03 11.00
N TYR A 183 -18.18 14.43 9.74
CA TYR A 183 -17.57 15.67 9.27
C TYR A 183 -18.44 16.88 9.61
N GLU A 184 -17.85 17.92 10.20
CA GLU A 184 -18.53 19.13 10.68
C GLU A 184 -19.69 18.83 11.66
N PHE A 185 -19.52 17.77 12.46
CA PHE A 185 -20.51 17.35 13.45
C PHE A 185 -20.70 18.36 14.58
N ASN A 186 -19.62 18.95 15.07
CA ASN A 186 -19.63 19.89 16.21
C ASN A 186 -19.85 21.33 15.75
N SER A 187 -19.20 21.72 14.64
CA SER A 187 -19.31 23.05 14.03
C SER A 187 -18.92 23.01 12.55
N GLY A 188 -19.33 24.03 11.78
CA GLY A 188 -18.94 24.14 10.37
C GLY A 188 -17.48 24.59 10.24
N ARG A 189 -16.73 23.99 9.32
CA ARG A 189 -15.32 24.31 9.10
C ARG A 189 -15.25 25.57 8.22
N PRO A 190 -14.44 26.58 8.59
CA PRO A 190 -14.22 27.75 7.75
C PRO A 190 -13.73 27.32 6.38
N SER A 191 -14.30 27.85 5.32
CA SER A 191 -13.73 27.65 3.99
C SER A 191 -12.42 28.45 3.90
N VAL A 192 -11.37 27.87 3.31
CA VAL A 192 -10.03 28.47 3.15
C VAL A 192 -10.07 29.87 2.48
N ASN A 193 -11.21 30.28 1.89
CA ASN A 193 -11.41 31.61 1.31
C ASN A 193 -11.89 32.69 2.30
N GLU A 194 -12.31 32.36 3.53
CA GLU A 194 -12.84 33.35 4.47
C GLU A 194 -11.77 33.99 5.36
N GLU A 195 -10.61 33.33 5.55
CA GLU A 195 -9.51 33.88 6.37
C GLU A 195 -8.76 35.04 5.72
N GLN A 196 -8.93 35.28 4.41
CA GLN A 196 -8.26 36.40 3.72
C GLN A 196 -9.03 37.74 3.79
N GLU A 197 -10.31 37.76 4.20
CA GLU A 197 -11.08 39.02 4.24
C GLU A 197 -10.95 39.77 5.58
N ASP A 198 -10.56 39.12 6.67
CA ASP A 198 -10.42 39.77 7.98
C ASP A 198 -9.05 40.44 8.20
N ASP A 199 -8.01 40.03 7.47
CA ASP A 199 -6.65 40.64 7.54
C ASP A 199 -6.51 41.95 6.72
N GLU A 200 -7.53 42.31 5.92
CA GLU A 200 -7.56 43.60 5.18
C GLU A 200 -8.32 44.72 5.91
N ARG A 201 -8.78 44.49 7.16
CA ARG A 201 -9.62 45.43 7.92
C ARG A 201 -9.03 45.96 9.24
N ASP A 202 -7.71 45.92 9.42
CA ASP A 202 -7.02 46.64 10.51
C ASP A 202 -6.00 47.70 10.02
#